data_AF-A0A0L0MEB7-F1
#
_entry.id   AF-A0A0L0MEB7-F1
#
_cell.length_a   1.000
_cell.length_b   1.000
_cell.length_c   1.000
_cell.angle_alpha   90.00
_cell.angle_beta   90.00
_cell.angle_gamma   90.00
#
_symmetry.space_group_name_H-M   'P 1'
#
loop_
_entity.id
_entity.type
_entity.pdbx_description
1 polymer ?
#
loop_
_entity_poly.entity_id
_entity_poly.type
_entity_poly.pdbx_seq_one_letter_code
_entity_poly.pdbx_strand_id
1 'polypeptide(L)'
;MNIPTNKLVWVRAPDDQVLWAAEQSLKQEGIGAVLIWLPQARPEALRRLQVATQEAQSLAFLFRPLKAAKQSSAAPLRMICKPILPANAQSMNRREWMQTVMLEIDIIKRRGPLLGKPLQLRLPVQMPALPEPIRRAHQARRSKVREVRHVVDSGDIAAFIARSSQAAIDAARIGEFDFAWSDIDGK
;
A
#
# COMPACT_ATOMS: atom_id res chain seq x y z
N MET A 1 1.65 1.86 15.53
CA MET A 1 0.22 2.20 15.42
C MET A 1 -0.50 0.99 14.85
N ASN A 2 -1.29 0.28 15.66
CA ASN A 2 -2.01 -0.91 15.24
C ASN A 2 -3.40 -0.48 14.75
N ILE A 3 -3.63 -0.45 13.43
CA ILE A 3 -4.96 -0.16 12.89
C ILE A 3 -5.79 -1.45 13.03
N PRO A 4 -6.89 -1.44 13.79
CA PRO A 4 -7.68 -2.65 13.98
C PRO A 4 -8.32 -3.07 12.65
N THR A 5 -8.31 -4.36 12.36
CA THR A 5 -8.74 -4.92 11.06
C THR A 5 -10.19 -4.58 10.72
N ASN A 6 -11.05 -4.36 11.72
CA ASN A 6 -12.45 -3.95 11.52
C ASN A 6 -12.62 -2.50 11.07
N LYS A 7 -11.55 -1.71 11.01
CA LYS A 7 -11.53 -0.33 10.47
C LYS A 7 -10.90 -0.25 9.08
N LEU A 8 -10.66 -1.39 8.45
CA LEU A 8 -10.11 -1.48 7.10
C LEU A 8 -11.20 -1.89 6.12
N VAL A 9 -11.35 -1.12 5.04
CA VAL A 9 -12.21 -1.46 3.92
C VAL A 9 -11.33 -1.62 2.68
N TRP A 10 -11.43 -2.78 2.02
CA TRP A 10 -10.73 -3.05 0.78
C TRP A 10 -11.69 -2.93 -0.40
N VAL A 11 -11.44 -1.96 -1.28
CA VAL A 11 -12.22 -1.76 -2.50
C VAL A 11 -11.45 -2.34 -3.67
N ARG A 12 -12.04 -3.31 -4.38
CA ARG A 12 -11.53 -3.75 -5.68
C ARG A 12 -12.32 -3.01 -6.76
N ALA A 13 -11.63 -2.23 -7.57
CA ALA A 13 -12.19 -1.53 -8.70
C ALA A 13 -11.36 -1.86 -9.95
N PRO A 14 -11.99 -1.95 -11.14
CA PRO A 14 -11.27 -1.93 -12.42
C PRO A 14 -10.42 -0.66 -12.56
N ASP A 15 -9.34 -0.73 -13.34
CA ASP A 15 -8.33 0.34 -13.47
C ASP A 15 -8.93 1.72 -13.82
N ASP A 16 -9.96 1.75 -14.67
CA ASP A 16 -10.66 2.97 -15.09
C ASP A 16 -11.57 3.56 -13.98
N GLN A 17 -11.97 2.75 -13.00
CA GLN A 17 -12.84 3.14 -11.90
C GLN A 17 -12.11 3.40 -10.57
N VAL A 18 -10.82 3.04 -10.46
CA VAL A 18 -10.03 3.26 -9.23
C VAL A 18 -10.08 4.72 -8.77
N LEU A 19 -9.93 5.66 -9.71
CA LEU A 19 -9.98 7.10 -9.40
C LEU A 19 -11.35 7.51 -8.85
N TRP A 20 -12.42 7.08 -9.51
CA TRP A 20 -13.79 7.39 -9.08
C TRP A 20 -14.08 6.78 -7.71
N ALA A 21 -13.72 5.51 -7.48
CA ALA A 21 -13.92 4.84 -6.20
C ALA A 21 -13.16 5.54 -5.07
N ALA A 22 -11.93 6.01 -5.33
CA ALA A 22 -11.16 6.80 -4.38
C ALA A 22 -11.83 8.16 -4.08
N GLU A 23 -12.33 8.86 -5.11
CA GLU A 23 -13.08 10.12 -4.93
C GLU A 23 -14.34 9.90 -4.08
N GLN A 24 -15.12 8.84 -4.34
CA GLN A 24 -16.31 8.56 -3.54
C GLN A 24 -15.95 8.21 -2.09
N SER A 25 -14.86 7.48 -1.88
CA SER A 25 -14.38 7.13 -0.54
C SER A 25 -13.95 8.36 0.26
N LEU A 26 -13.29 9.32 -0.38
CA LEU A 26 -12.89 10.58 0.26
C LEU A 26 -14.10 11.44 0.67
N LYS A 27 -15.20 11.36 -0.08
CA LYS A 27 -16.44 12.10 0.22
C LYS A 27 -17.25 11.49 1.38
N GLN A 28 -16.96 10.25 1.77
CA GLN A 28 -17.68 9.62 2.89
C GLN A 28 -17.14 10.10 4.23
N GLU A 29 -18.06 10.36 5.16
CA GLU A 29 -17.72 10.63 6.54
C GLU A 29 -17.13 9.39 7.24
N GLY A 30 -16.25 9.61 8.22
CA GLY A 30 -15.63 8.53 9.00
C GLY A 30 -14.42 7.84 8.33
N ILE A 31 -14.10 8.18 7.09
CA ILE A 31 -12.89 7.69 6.41
C ILE A 31 -11.68 8.55 6.78
N GLY A 32 -10.77 8.03 7.60
CA GLY A 32 -9.56 8.76 8.02
C GLY A 32 -8.45 8.81 6.96
N ALA A 33 -8.35 7.80 6.10
CA ALA A 33 -7.40 7.79 5.00
C ALA A 33 -7.83 6.84 3.88
N VAL A 34 -7.48 7.18 2.65
CA VAL A 34 -7.66 6.38 1.43
C VAL A 34 -6.29 6.09 0.82
N LEU A 35 -5.97 4.80 0.67
CA LEU A 35 -4.73 4.33 0.07
C LEU A 35 -5.02 3.83 -1.34
N ILE A 36 -4.35 4.41 -2.34
CA ILE A 36 -4.69 4.24 -3.75
C ILE A 36 -3.44 3.78 -4.50
N TRP A 37 -3.53 2.66 -5.21
CA TRP A 37 -2.50 2.21 -6.15
C TRP A 37 -2.90 2.65 -7.55
N LEU A 38 -2.24 3.69 -8.07
CA LEU A 38 -2.53 4.24 -9.39
C LEU A 38 -1.19 4.49 -10.11
N PRO A 39 -0.55 3.44 -10.67
CA PRO A 39 0.79 3.53 -11.23
C PRO A 39 0.88 4.59 -12.34
N GLN A 40 -0.16 4.63 -13.19
CA GLN A 40 -0.35 5.64 -14.23
C GLN A 40 -1.45 6.61 -13.80
N ALA A 41 -1.06 7.82 -13.41
CA ALA A 41 -1.99 8.88 -13.04
C ALA A 41 -1.71 10.11 -13.89
N ARG A 42 -2.70 10.52 -14.68
CA ARG A 42 -2.65 11.79 -15.43
C ARG A 42 -2.62 12.96 -14.43
N PRO A 43 -1.96 14.09 -14.73
CA PRO A 43 -1.94 15.25 -13.84
C PRO A 43 -3.33 15.73 -13.40
N GLU A 44 -4.33 15.63 -14.28
CA GLU A 44 -5.72 15.96 -14.00
C GLU A 44 -6.32 15.08 -12.90
N ALA A 45 -6.11 13.77 -12.94
CA ALA A 45 -6.56 12.83 -11.92
C ALA A 45 -5.97 13.16 -10.54
N LEU A 46 -4.68 13.54 -10.50
CA LEU A 46 -4.03 13.97 -9.26
C LEU A 46 -4.62 15.26 -8.71
N ARG A 47 -4.95 16.21 -9.59
CA ARG A 47 -5.57 17.48 -9.21
C ARG A 47 -6.98 17.25 -8.65
N ARG A 48 -7.77 16.38 -9.29
CA ARG A 48 -9.11 16.00 -8.82
C ARG A 48 -9.07 15.34 -7.44
N LEU A 49 -8.16 14.37 -7.23
CA LEU A 49 -7.97 13.77 -5.91
C LEU A 49 -7.54 14.79 -4.86
N GLN A 50 -6.64 15.72 -5.22
CA GLN A 50 -6.21 16.77 -4.30
C GLN A 50 -7.40 17.66 -3.89
N VAL A 51 -8.26 18.05 -4.83
CA VAL A 51 -9.47 18.85 -4.53
C VAL A 51 -10.43 18.07 -3.65
N ALA A 52 -10.73 16.81 -3.99
CA ALA A 52 -11.58 15.95 -3.16
C ALA A 52 -11.04 15.80 -1.73
N THR A 53 -9.71 15.71 -1.57
CA THR A 53 -9.07 15.62 -0.25
C THR A 53 -9.11 16.94 0.52
N GLN A 54 -9.19 18.10 -0.16
CA GLN A 54 -9.30 19.40 0.50
C GLN A 54 -10.68 19.63 1.10
N GLU A 55 -11.71 19.11 0.46
CA GLU A 55 -13.10 19.14 0.94
C GLU A 55 -13.37 18.05 1.98
N ALA A 56 -12.59 16.97 1.97
CA ALA A 56 -12.72 15.86 2.90
C ALA A 56 -11.92 16.06 4.21
N GLN A 57 -12.40 15.46 5.30
CA GLN A 57 -11.62 15.30 6.53
C GLN A 57 -10.76 14.02 6.49
N SER A 58 -10.17 13.71 5.34
CA SER A 58 -9.45 12.46 5.07
C SER A 58 -8.09 12.70 4.42
N LEU A 59 -7.18 11.75 4.55
CA LEU A 59 -5.89 11.76 3.85
C LEU A 59 -5.94 10.86 2.60
N ALA A 60 -5.39 11.31 1.49
CA ALA A 60 -5.18 10.48 0.30
C ALA A 60 -3.71 10.14 0.12
N PHE A 61 -3.38 8.84 0.07
CA PHE A 61 -2.06 8.33 -0.25
C PHE A 61 -2.07 7.66 -1.61
N LEU A 62 -1.22 8.12 -2.51
CA LEU A 62 -1.09 7.57 -3.85
C LEU A 62 0.25 6.85 -4.03
N PHE A 63 0.19 5.56 -4.30
CA PHE A 63 1.36 4.72 -4.54
C PHE A 63 1.66 4.65 -6.03
N ARG A 64 2.89 5.02 -6.40
CA ARG A 64 3.36 5.13 -7.79
C ARG A 64 4.80 4.61 -7.92
N PRO A 65 5.20 4.10 -9.09
CA PRO A 65 6.56 3.63 -9.31
C PRO A 65 7.59 4.76 -9.23
N LEU A 66 8.86 4.43 -8.93
CA LEU A 66 9.93 5.41 -8.73
C LEU A 66 10.11 6.35 -9.94
N LYS A 67 9.91 5.87 -11.17
CA LYS A 67 9.95 6.67 -12.41
C LYS A 67 9.00 7.87 -12.38
N ALA A 68 7.90 7.80 -11.64
CA ALA A 68 6.96 8.90 -11.49
C ALA A 68 7.50 10.06 -10.63
N ALA A 69 8.59 9.88 -9.88
CA ALA A 69 9.19 10.92 -9.05
C ALA A 69 9.59 12.17 -9.87
N LYS A 70 10.04 11.96 -11.13
CA LYS A 70 10.46 13.04 -12.05
C LYS A 70 9.28 13.79 -12.68
N GLN A 71 8.07 13.23 -12.65
CA GLN A 71 6.89 13.86 -13.24
C GLN A 71 6.39 15.01 -12.36
N SER A 72 5.87 16.07 -12.98
CA SER A 72 5.15 17.12 -12.24
C SER A 72 3.90 16.54 -11.58
N SER A 73 3.56 17.03 -10.38
CA SER A 73 2.45 16.50 -9.59
C SER A 73 1.84 17.59 -8.70
N ALA A 74 0.52 17.60 -8.62
CA ALA A 74 -0.25 18.49 -7.78
C ALA A 74 -0.18 18.12 -6.28
N ALA A 75 0.35 16.94 -5.93
CA ALA A 75 0.46 16.48 -4.55
C ALA A 75 1.31 17.45 -3.69
N PRO A 76 0.82 17.89 -2.51
CA PRO A 76 1.53 18.84 -1.66
C PRO A 76 2.75 18.21 -0.95
N LEU A 77 2.72 16.89 -0.73
CA LEU A 77 3.81 16.10 -0.17
C LEU A 77 4.13 14.96 -1.14
N ARG A 78 5.42 14.75 -1.44
CA ARG A 78 5.90 13.61 -2.23
C ARG A 78 7.14 13.05 -1.56
N MET A 79 7.18 11.73 -1.48
CA MET A 79 8.23 10.99 -0.81
C MET A 79 8.67 9.82 -1.68
N ILE A 80 9.96 9.51 -1.67
CA ILE A 80 10.51 8.28 -2.17
C ILE A 80 10.77 7.37 -0.97
N CYS A 81 10.20 6.17 -1.01
CA CYS A 81 10.32 5.18 0.05
C CYS A 81 11.17 4.02 -0.48
N LYS A 82 12.31 3.75 0.15
CA LYS A 82 13.21 2.64 -0.22
C LYS A 82 13.44 1.75 0.99
N PRO A 83 13.33 0.42 0.88
CA PRO A 83 13.73 -0.45 1.97
C PRO A 83 15.26 -0.45 2.09
N ILE A 84 15.75 -0.39 3.33
CA ILE A 84 17.14 -0.69 3.67
C ILE A 84 17.15 -2.12 4.21
N LEU A 85 17.80 -3.01 3.48
CA LEU A 85 17.93 -4.41 3.83
C LEU A 85 19.11 -4.61 4.80
N PRO A 86 19.00 -5.54 5.77
CA PRO A 86 20.13 -5.89 6.62
C PRO A 86 21.24 -6.58 5.80
N ALA A 87 22.50 -6.41 6.21
CA ALA A 87 23.68 -6.89 5.47
C ALA A 87 23.65 -8.40 5.16
N ASN A 88 23.03 -9.20 6.02
CA ASN A 88 22.88 -10.64 5.90
C ASN A 88 21.48 -11.08 5.46
N ALA A 89 20.71 -10.21 4.79
CA ALA A 89 19.34 -10.51 4.34
C ALA A 89 19.20 -11.83 3.55
N GLN A 90 20.23 -12.23 2.80
CA GLN A 90 20.22 -13.45 1.99
C GLN A 90 20.29 -14.75 2.82
N SER A 91 20.90 -14.70 4.01
CA SER A 91 21.06 -15.86 4.89
C SER A 91 20.09 -15.85 6.08
N MET A 92 19.27 -14.81 6.19
CA MET A 92 18.42 -14.55 7.35
C MET A 92 17.01 -15.12 7.15
N ASN A 93 16.40 -15.61 8.24
CA ASN A 93 15.00 -16.02 8.20
C ASN A 93 14.10 -14.78 8.00
N ARG A 94 13.03 -14.92 7.20
CA ARG A 94 12.01 -13.89 6.95
C ARG A 94 11.56 -13.15 8.21
N ARG A 95 11.38 -13.84 9.35
CA ARG A 95 10.93 -13.20 10.60
C ARG A 95 11.94 -12.20 11.13
N GLU A 96 13.21 -12.58 11.16
CA GLU A 96 14.31 -11.74 11.62
C GLU A 96 14.52 -10.57 10.64
N TRP A 97 14.40 -10.84 9.34
CA TRP A 97 14.49 -9.83 8.29
C TRP A 97 13.39 -8.76 8.43
N MET A 98 12.14 -9.16 8.67
CA MET A 98 11.04 -8.21 8.90
C MET A 98 11.19 -7.40 10.20
N GLN A 99 11.92 -7.89 11.20
CA GLN A 99 12.18 -7.15 12.46
C GLN A 99 13.35 -6.16 12.37
N THR A 100 14.20 -6.32 11.34
CA THR A 100 15.44 -5.56 11.16
C THR A 100 15.39 -4.63 9.95
N VAL A 101 14.47 -4.85 9.02
CA VAL A 101 14.28 -3.98 7.87
C VAL A 101 14.00 -2.54 8.30
N MET A 102 14.67 -1.60 7.64
CA MET A 102 14.40 -0.17 7.80
C MET A 102 13.82 0.40 6.51
N LEU A 103 13.18 1.55 6.62
CA LEU A 103 12.64 2.32 5.51
C LEU A 103 13.36 3.65 5.43
N GLU A 104 14.04 3.90 4.32
CA GLU A 104 14.53 5.22 3.96
C GLU A 104 13.40 6.01 3.28
N ILE A 105 13.16 7.22 3.77
CA ILE A 105 12.18 8.16 3.24
C ILE A 105 12.90 9.44 2.83
N ASP A 106 12.94 9.67 1.52
CA ASP A 106 13.44 10.91 0.94
C ASP A 106 12.27 11.82 0.54
N ILE A 107 12.19 13.02 1.12
CA ILE A 107 11.09 13.96 0.85
C ILE A 107 11.47 14.88 -0.31
N ILE A 108 11.03 14.51 -1.51
CA ILE A 108 11.33 15.24 -2.75
C ILE A 108 10.43 16.46 -2.99
N LYS A 109 9.31 16.58 -2.28
CA LYS A 109 8.43 17.76 -2.33
C LYS A 109 7.67 17.90 -1.02
N ARG A 110 7.67 19.08 -0.41
CA ARG A 110 6.78 19.43 0.70
C ARG A 110 6.50 20.93 0.73
N ARG A 111 5.54 21.35 1.56
CA ARG A 111 5.44 22.75 1.99
C ARG A 111 6.52 23.03 3.03
N GLY A 112 7.35 24.05 2.80
CA GLY A 112 8.48 24.41 3.66
C GLY A 112 9.84 23.88 3.18
N PRO A 113 10.92 24.14 3.95
CA PRO A 113 12.31 23.80 3.56
C PRO A 113 12.46 22.30 3.30
N LEU A 114 13.26 21.82 2.36
CA LEU A 114 13.48 20.36 2.24
C LEU A 114 14.33 19.82 3.41
N LEU A 115 14.21 18.53 3.71
CA LEU A 115 15.13 17.88 4.65
C LEU A 115 16.50 17.73 3.98
N GLY A 116 17.57 18.07 4.70
CA GLY A 116 18.93 17.93 4.18
C GLY A 116 19.44 16.49 4.10
N LYS A 117 18.74 15.54 4.74
CA LYS A 117 19.08 14.11 4.75
C LYS A 117 17.80 13.26 4.75
N PRO A 118 17.78 12.09 4.08
CA PRO A 118 16.67 11.15 4.15
C PRO A 118 16.38 10.72 5.59
N LEU A 119 15.10 10.45 5.88
CA LEU A 119 14.68 9.90 7.16
C LEU A 119 14.83 8.39 7.13
N GLN A 120 15.42 7.81 8.16
CA GLN A 120 15.49 6.35 8.32
C GLN A 120 14.52 5.94 9.42
N LEU A 121 13.51 5.15 9.06
CA LEU A 121 12.51 4.62 9.98
C LEU A 121 12.74 3.12 10.16
N ARG A 122 12.97 2.69 11.39
CA ARG A 122 12.85 1.28 11.73
C ARG A 122 11.38 0.90 11.65
N LEU A 123 11.03 -0.06 10.80
CA LEU A 123 9.65 -0.52 10.69
C LEU A 123 9.38 -1.50 11.83
N PRO A 124 8.45 -1.21 12.77
CA PRO A 124 8.01 -2.20 13.73
C PRO A 124 7.04 -3.14 13.01
N VAL A 125 7.54 -3.97 12.10
CA VAL A 125 6.74 -5.03 11.47
C VAL A 125 6.52 -6.12 12.52
N GLN A 126 5.68 -5.82 13.51
CA GLN A 126 5.01 -6.85 14.28
C GLN A 126 4.08 -7.53 13.29
N MET A 127 4.42 -8.75 12.88
CA MET A 127 3.48 -9.59 12.14
C MET A 127 2.14 -9.50 12.88
N PRO A 128 1.05 -9.02 12.24
CA PRO A 128 -0.26 -9.28 12.80
C PRO A 128 -0.40 -10.79 12.71
N ALA A 129 -0.15 -11.49 13.82
CA ALA A 129 -0.79 -12.77 14.02
C ALA A 129 -2.28 -12.47 13.79
N LEU A 130 -2.92 -13.16 12.83
CA LEU A 130 -4.36 -13.06 12.67
C LEU A 130 -4.94 -13.19 14.08
N PRO A 131 -5.72 -12.21 14.58
CA PRO A 131 -6.36 -12.35 15.88
C PRO A 131 -7.03 -13.72 15.93
N GLU A 132 -6.75 -14.49 16.98
CA GLU A 132 -7.22 -15.89 17.12
C GLU A 132 -8.73 -16.07 16.82
N PRO A 133 -9.63 -15.10 17.14
CA PRO A 133 -11.03 -15.17 16.72
C PRO A 133 -11.24 -15.20 15.19
N ILE A 134 -10.48 -14.40 14.44
CA ILE A 134 -10.54 -14.32 12.98
C ILE A 134 -9.95 -15.60 12.36
N ARG A 135 -8.88 -16.14 12.96
CA ARG A 135 -8.26 -17.40 12.53
C ARG A 135 -9.22 -18.59 12.63
N ARG A 136 -10.01 -18.66 13.72
CA ARG A 136 -11.05 -19.68 13.91
C ARG A 136 -12.26 -19.48 12.99
N ALA A 137 -12.70 -18.24 12.79
CA ALA A 137 -13.77 -17.93 11.84
C ALA A 137 -13.38 -18.33 10.41
N HIS A 138 -12.12 -18.16 10.03
CA HIS A 138 -11.57 -18.63 8.75
C HIS A 138 -11.63 -20.14 8.58
N GLN A 139 -11.19 -20.90 9.59
CA GLN A 139 -11.24 -22.36 9.55
C GLN A 139 -12.68 -22.87 9.48
N ALA A 140 -13.60 -22.24 10.21
CA ALA A 140 -15.02 -22.57 10.17
C ALA A 140 -15.68 -22.21 8.81
N ARG A 141 -15.38 -21.05 8.23
CA ARG A 141 -15.93 -20.60 6.93
C ARG A 141 -15.35 -21.34 5.73
N ARG A 142 -14.12 -21.89 5.82
CA ARG A 142 -13.55 -22.71 4.74
C ARG A 142 -14.34 -24.00 4.49
N SER A 143 -15.13 -24.46 5.47
CA SER A 143 -16.02 -25.62 5.34
C SER A 143 -17.39 -25.28 4.73
N LYS A 144 -17.73 -23.99 4.60
CA LYS A 144 -19.09 -23.53 4.29
C LYS A 144 -19.00 -22.11 3.73
N VAL A 145 -19.06 -21.92 2.41
CA VAL A 145 -19.84 -20.86 1.73
C VAL A 145 -19.36 -20.60 0.29
N ARG A 146 -20.36 -20.53 -0.59
CA ARG A 146 -20.37 -20.13 -2.01
C ARG A 146 -19.84 -18.71 -2.24
N GLU A 147 -19.18 -18.54 -3.38
CA GLU A 147 -18.65 -17.27 -3.90
C GLU A 147 -19.73 -16.17 -4.02
N VAL A 148 -19.48 -15.01 -3.41
CA VAL A 148 -20.05 -13.73 -3.81
C VAL A 148 -18.88 -12.84 -4.24
N ARG A 149 -18.78 -12.56 -5.55
CA ARG A 149 -17.56 -12.06 -6.23
C ARG A 149 -17.17 -10.59 -5.97
N HIS A 150 -17.96 -9.82 -5.22
CA HIS A 150 -17.77 -8.36 -5.16
C HIS A 150 -17.39 -7.81 -3.78
N VAL A 151 -17.28 -8.65 -2.74
CA VAL A 151 -16.84 -8.24 -1.41
C VAL A 151 -15.69 -9.13 -0.98
N VAL A 152 -14.51 -8.54 -0.81
CA VAL A 152 -13.31 -9.25 -0.38
C VAL A 152 -13.20 -9.05 1.13
N ASP A 153 -13.45 -10.11 1.87
CA ASP A 153 -13.32 -10.13 3.32
C ASP A 153 -11.87 -9.84 3.71
N SER A 154 -11.71 -9.18 4.87
CA SER A 154 -10.46 -8.92 5.59
C SER A 154 -9.48 -10.10 5.66
N GLY A 155 -9.99 -11.32 5.50
CA GLY A 155 -9.26 -12.58 5.40
C GLY A 155 -8.31 -12.76 4.22
N ASP A 156 -8.65 -12.20 3.05
CA ASP A 156 -7.84 -12.33 1.84
C ASP A 156 -6.59 -11.45 1.88
N ILE A 157 -6.56 -10.47 2.78
CA ILE A 157 -5.47 -9.52 2.93
C ILE A 157 -4.21 -10.22 3.46
N ALA A 158 -4.35 -11.18 4.39
CA ALA A 158 -3.22 -11.97 4.87
C ALA A 158 -2.61 -12.86 3.77
N ALA A 159 -3.44 -13.46 2.91
CA ALA A 159 -2.97 -14.24 1.77
C ALA A 159 -2.32 -13.36 0.70
N PHE A 160 -2.82 -12.13 0.50
CA PHE A 160 -2.21 -11.12 -0.37
C PHE A 160 -0.86 -10.63 0.16
N ILE A 161 -0.74 -10.35 1.47
CA ILE A 161 0.52 -9.98 2.13
C ILE A 161 1.54 -11.13 2.10
N ALA A 162 1.08 -12.38 2.16
CA ALA A 162 1.96 -13.54 2.01
C ALA A 162 2.55 -13.66 0.59
N ARG A 163 1.84 -13.18 -0.45
CA ARG A 163 2.34 -13.14 -1.84
C ARG A 163 3.28 -11.97 -2.10
N SER A 164 3.07 -10.81 -1.46
CA SER A 164 3.91 -9.62 -1.66
C SER A 164 5.34 -9.77 -1.12
N SER A 165 5.60 -10.71 -0.20
CA SER A 165 6.95 -11.00 0.28
C SER A 165 7.86 -11.65 -0.76
N GLN A 166 7.29 -12.41 -1.70
CA GLN A 166 8.07 -12.97 -2.81
C GLN A 166 8.46 -11.86 -3.79
N ALA A 167 7.52 -10.97 -4.11
CA ALA A 167 7.77 -9.79 -4.95
C ALA A 167 8.80 -8.81 -4.35
N ALA A 168 8.89 -8.68 -3.03
CA ALA A 168 9.90 -7.85 -2.36
C ALA A 168 11.32 -8.46 -2.42
N ILE A 169 11.43 -9.79 -2.42
CA ILE A 169 12.71 -10.51 -2.57
C ILE A 169 13.16 -10.45 -4.04
N ASP A 170 12.23 -10.60 -4.98
CA ASP A 170 12.53 -10.55 -6.42
C ASP A 170 12.92 -9.12 -6.87
N ALA A 171 12.26 -8.08 -6.32
CA ALA A 171 12.62 -6.68 -6.58
C ALA A 171 14.03 -6.30 -6.07
N ALA A 172 14.52 -6.94 -4.99
CA ALA A 172 15.86 -6.70 -4.47
C ALA A 172 16.97 -7.29 -5.38
N ARG A 173 16.64 -8.27 -6.23
CA ARG A 173 17.59 -8.94 -7.14
C ARG A 173 17.82 -8.17 -8.44
N ILE A 174 16.86 -7.36 -8.87
CA ILE A 174 16.85 -6.72 -10.20
C ILE A 174 17.42 -5.30 -10.15
N GLY A 175 17.63 -4.71 -8.97
CA GLY A 175 18.10 -3.31 -8.84
C GLY A 175 17.08 -2.27 -9.32
N GLU A 176 15.94 -2.72 -9.84
CA GLU A 176 14.82 -1.94 -10.31
C GLU A 176 13.60 -2.32 -9.47
N PHE A 177 13.12 -1.37 -8.66
CA PHE A 177 11.80 -1.46 -8.04
C PHE A 177 10.71 -1.23 -9.11
N ASP A 178 10.63 -2.13 -10.08
CA ASP A 178 9.44 -2.31 -10.91
C ASP A 178 8.64 -3.42 -10.22
N PHE A 179 7.57 -3.04 -9.54
CA PHE A 179 6.53 -4.01 -9.18
C PHE A 179 6.07 -4.61 -10.51
N ALA A 180 6.46 -5.86 -10.77
CA ALA A 180 6.03 -6.64 -11.92
C ALA A 180 4.50 -6.72 -11.91
N TRP A 181 3.88 -5.74 -12.56
CA TRP A 181 2.53 -5.85 -13.09
C TRP A 181 2.69 -6.28 -14.53
N SER A 182 2.84 -7.58 -14.74
CA SER A 182 2.67 -8.19 -16.05
C SER A 182 1.81 -9.43 -15.91
N ASP A 183 0.63 -9.31 -16.53
CA ASP A 183 -0.30 -10.33 -16.98
C ASP A 183 -0.91 -11.28 -15.95
N ILE A 184 -2.08 -10.87 -15.47
CA ILE A 184 -3.17 -11.82 -15.25
C ILE A 184 -4.34 -11.38 -16.13
N ASP A 185 -4.19 -11.57 -17.43
CA ASP A 185 -5.32 -11.75 -18.34
C ASP A 185 -4.98 -12.91 -19.28
N GLY A 186 -5.91 -13.86 -19.41
CA GLY A 186 -5.84 -14.89 -20.45
C GLY A 186 -6.31 -16.29 -20.11
N LYS A 187 -7.50 -16.46 -19.50
CA LYS A 187 -8.60 -17.35 -19.96
C LYS A 187 -9.73 -17.47 -18.95
#